data_AF-A0A9D4QL23-F1
#
_entry.id   AF-A0A9D4QL23-F1
#
_cell.length_a   1.000
_cell.length_b   1.000
_cell.length_c   1.000
_cell.angle_alpha   90.00
_cell.angle_beta   90.00
_cell.angle_gamma   90.00
#
_symmetry.space_group_name_H-M   'P 1'
#
loop_
_entity.id
_entity.type
_entity.pdbx_description
1 polymer ?
#
loop_
_entity_poly.entity_id
_entity_poly.type
_entity_poly.pdbx_seq_one_letter_code
_entity_poly.pdbx_strand_id
1 'polypeptide(L)'
;MRSNGVSPRQKKTIRRKLLFLNVLQNEIKRKSIKVTVSTIEIVKKYWQMKSLGKLLQKDRRTLNVKPKKIILTSELKMKVQSFLEREDNSVTMPGKKDTVSKDKKQKKMLTDYLHNLHAKSCLENPGVKISRSRFSHMRPQHVLPVNFCNRNTYLCSKHQNVALNLKTIYDVAGTKNPDDFIAKYYDTQILEKLNEISKANITYTEWKKQEENGKLRWKQVQTKVMKNDFVAMITKEPVCTDENSER
;
A
#
# COMPACT_ATOMS: atom_id res chain seq x y z
N MET A 1 29.42 25.95 -30.41
CA MET A 1 29.23 25.32 -29.08
C MET A 1 30.36 25.69 -28.09
N ARG A 2 30.38 26.93 -27.60
CA ARG A 2 31.20 27.39 -26.46
C ARG A 2 30.31 27.70 -25.24
N SER A 3 29.29 26.89 -24.97
CA SER A 3 28.20 27.27 -24.06
C SER A 3 28.42 26.97 -22.56
N ASN A 4 29.49 26.26 -22.16
CA ASN A 4 29.64 25.78 -20.78
C ASN A 4 30.90 26.24 -20.04
N GLY A 5 31.65 27.22 -20.53
CA GLY A 5 32.78 27.83 -19.78
C GLY A 5 33.95 26.89 -19.42
N VAL A 6 34.03 25.69 -19.99
CA VAL A 6 35.09 24.72 -19.65
C VAL A 6 36.30 24.91 -20.55
N SER A 7 37.43 25.28 -19.94
CA SER A 7 38.72 25.43 -20.62
C SER A 7 39.19 24.08 -21.24
N PRO A 8 39.86 24.08 -22.40
CA PRO A 8 40.36 22.86 -23.06
C PRO A 8 41.20 21.96 -22.14
N ARG A 9 41.99 22.55 -21.22
CA ARG A 9 42.77 21.81 -20.22
C ARG A 9 41.86 21.09 -19.21
N GLN A 10 40.79 21.75 -18.76
CA GLN A 10 39.82 21.17 -17.84
C GLN A 10 39.02 20.03 -18.47
N LYS A 11 38.74 20.09 -19.78
CA LYS A 11 38.04 19.01 -20.50
C LYS A 11 38.78 17.67 -20.41
N LYS A 12 40.10 17.67 -20.55
CA LYS A 12 40.93 16.45 -20.47
C LYS A 12 40.88 15.86 -19.06
N THR A 13 40.94 16.71 -18.03
CA THR A 13 40.85 16.30 -16.62
C THR A 13 39.45 15.76 -16.27
N ILE A 14 38.39 16.43 -16.72
CA ILE A 14 37.00 15.99 -16.49
C ILE A 14 36.75 14.65 -17.20
N ARG A 15 37.23 14.48 -18.44
CA ARG A 15 37.08 13.23 -19.18
C ARG A 15 37.79 12.07 -18.48
N ARG A 16 39.01 12.28 -17.96
CA ARG A 16 39.72 11.27 -17.16
C ARG A 16 38.97 10.91 -15.87
N LYS A 17 38.44 11.89 -15.14
CA LYS A 17 37.65 11.66 -13.93
C LYS A 17 36.35 10.90 -14.20
N LEU A 18 35.65 11.22 -15.30
CA LEU A 18 34.44 10.50 -15.71
C LEU A 18 34.72 9.06 -16.15
N LEU A 19 35.81 8.84 -16.89
CA LEU A 19 36.25 7.49 -17.27
C LEU A 19 36.58 6.66 -16.04
N PHE A 20 37.33 7.22 -15.10
CA PHE A 20 37.67 6.55 -13.84
C PHE A 20 36.44 6.22 -12.99
N LEU A 21 35.48 7.15 -12.90
CA LEU A 21 34.18 6.92 -12.23
C LEU A 21 33.37 5.80 -12.86
N ASN A 22 33.32 5.75 -14.20
CA ASN A 22 32.59 4.69 -14.92
C ASN A 22 33.25 3.31 -14.73
N VAL A 23 34.58 3.26 -14.71
CA VAL A 23 35.34 2.02 -14.44
C VAL A 23 35.09 1.53 -13.01
N LEU A 24 35.20 2.41 -12.01
CA LEU A 24 34.90 2.08 -10.62
C LEU A 24 33.46 1.62 -10.41
N GLN A 25 32.48 2.29 -11.05
CA GLN A 25 31.08 1.86 -10.98
C GLN A 25 30.87 0.47 -11.56
N ASN A 26 31.56 0.13 -12.65
CA ASN A 26 31.45 -1.20 -13.25
C ASN A 26 32.14 -2.27 -12.40
N GLU A 27 33.26 -1.97 -11.74
CA GLU A 27 33.90 -2.90 -10.80
C GLU A 27 33.05 -3.14 -9.54
N ILE A 28 32.43 -2.09 -8.99
CA ILE A 28 31.53 -2.21 -7.83
C ILE A 28 30.31 -3.07 -8.18
N LYS A 29 29.74 -2.90 -9.37
CA LYS A 29 28.62 -3.73 -9.86
C LYS A 29 29.02 -5.19 -10.09
N ARG A 30 30.27 -5.45 -10.51
CA ARG A 30 30.79 -6.82 -10.70
C ARG A 30 31.06 -7.54 -9.38
N LYS A 31 31.36 -6.80 -8.31
CA LYS A 31 31.75 -7.37 -7.00
C LYS A 31 30.61 -7.41 -5.96
N SER A 32 29.44 -6.81 -6.18
CA SER A 32 28.37 -6.83 -5.18
C SER A 32 27.51 -8.11 -5.22
N ILE A 33 27.66 -8.92 -4.19
CA ILE A 33 26.77 -10.03 -3.81
C ILE A 33 25.39 -9.45 -3.45
N LYS A 34 24.32 -10.13 -3.89
CA LYS A 34 22.90 -9.74 -3.73
C LYS A 34 22.47 -9.74 -2.25
N VAL A 35 22.81 -8.70 -1.50
CA VAL A 35 22.27 -8.44 -0.15
C VAL A 35 21.46 -7.16 -0.18
N THR A 36 20.14 -7.27 0.06
CA THR A 36 19.17 -6.18 0.37
C THR A 36 19.56 -4.81 -0.19
N VAL A 37 19.65 -4.79 -1.52
CA VAL A 37 20.47 -3.85 -2.31
C VAL A 37 19.91 -2.42 -2.35
N SER A 38 18.67 -2.16 -1.94
CA SER A 38 18.05 -0.84 -2.17
C SER A 38 18.51 0.25 -1.19
N THR A 39 18.54 0.01 0.12
CA THR A 39 18.77 1.07 1.11
C THR A 39 20.22 1.53 1.16
N ILE A 40 21.17 0.59 1.12
CA ILE A 40 22.61 0.87 1.17
C ILE A 40 23.07 1.58 -0.12
N GLU A 41 22.57 1.17 -1.29
CA GLU A 41 22.89 1.85 -2.55
C GLU A 41 22.31 3.27 -2.61
N ILE A 42 21.11 3.47 -2.07
CA ILE A 42 20.50 4.80 -1.96
C ILE A 42 21.36 5.70 -1.07
N VAL A 43 21.79 5.22 0.10
CA VAL A 43 22.66 5.99 1.01
C VAL A 43 24.02 6.30 0.36
N LYS A 44 24.65 5.32 -0.28
CA LYS A 44 25.91 5.50 -1.01
C LYS A 44 25.77 6.54 -2.14
N LYS A 45 24.67 6.50 -2.89
CA LYS A 45 24.34 7.51 -3.92
C LYS A 45 24.25 8.90 -3.31
N TYR A 46 23.54 9.07 -2.19
CA TYR A 46 23.41 10.38 -1.55
C TYR A 46 24.74 10.90 -1.00
N TRP A 47 25.58 10.03 -0.47
CA TRP A 47 26.90 10.39 0.02
C TRP A 47 27.84 10.83 -1.11
N GLN A 48 27.86 10.06 -2.21
CA GLN A 48 28.59 10.40 -3.42
C GLN A 48 28.13 11.74 -4.02
N MET A 49 26.82 11.99 -4.08
CA MET A 49 26.27 13.27 -4.57
C MET A 49 26.68 14.47 -3.70
N LYS A 50 26.79 14.28 -2.37
CA LYS A 50 27.29 15.32 -1.45
C LYS A 50 28.75 15.64 -1.71
N SER A 51 29.60 14.63 -1.87
CA SER A 51 31.02 14.80 -2.21
C SER A 51 31.21 15.44 -3.59
N LEU A 52 30.38 15.06 -4.56
CA LEU A 52 30.39 15.65 -5.91
C LEU A 52 29.99 17.13 -5.89
N GLY A 53 28.99 17.50 -5.08
CA GLY A 53 28.56 18.89 -4.89
C GLY A 53 29.67 19.78 -4.32
N LYS A 54 30.39 19.28 -3.31
CA LYS A 54 31.57 19.97 -2.75
C LYS A 54 32.67 20.16 -3.79
N LEU A 55 33.00 19.10 -4.54
CA LEU A 55 34.07 19.15 -5.56
C LEU A 55 33.75 20.08 -6.73
N LEU A 56 32.47 20.15 -7.12
CA LEU A 56 32.00 20.97 -8.25
C LEU A 56 31.55 22.37 -7.83
N GLN A 57 31.60 22.71 -6.54
CA GLN A 57 31.05 23.95 -5.97
C GLN A 57 29.61 24.23 -6.44
N LYS A 58 28.82 23.16 -6.57
CA LYS A 58 27.44 23.24 -7.06
C LYS A 58 26.48 22.73 -6.00
N ASP A 59 25.41 23.49 -5.80
CA ASP A 59 24.35 23.14 -4.87
C ASP A 59 23.67 21.83 -5.25
N ARG A 60 23.30 21.03 -4.25
CA ARG A 60 22.62 19.74 -4.45
C ARG A 60 21.38 19.85 -5.33
N ARG A 61 20.67 20.99 -5.25
CA ARG A 61 19.47 21.29 -6.07
C ARG A 61 19.78 21.40 -7.56
N THR A 62 21.00 21.81 -7.92
CA THR A 62 21.46 21.94 -9.31
C THR A 62 21.97 20.63 -9.89
N LEU A 63 22.51 19.75 -9.03
CA LEU A 63 23.00 18.42 -9.42
C LEU A 63 21.90 17.34 -9.44
N ASN A 64 20.79 17.59 -8.76
CA ASN A 64 19.62 16.73 -8.89
C ASN A 64 19.06 16.89 -10.30
N VAL A 65 19.23 15.86 -11.13
CA VAL A 65 18.49 15.75 -12.38
C VAL A 65 17.01 15.75 -11.99
N LYS A 66 16.28 16.82 -12.35
CA LYS A 66 14.83 16.83 -12.20
C LYS A 66 14.35 15.55 -12.89
N PRO A 67 13.61 14.66 -12.19
CA PRO A 67 13.10 13.47 -12.85
C PRO A 67 12.38 13.94 -14.11
N LYS A 68 12.68 13.32 -15.26
CA LYS A 68 11.90 13.56 -16.48
C LYS A 68 10.44 13.45 -16.05
N LYS A 69 9.66 14.53 -16.19
CA LYS A 69 8.22 14.46 -15.96
C LYS A 69 7.74 13.36 -16.90
N ILE A 70 7.38 12.22 -16.33
CA ILE A 70 6.79 11.15 -17.10
C ILE A 70 5.47 11.76 -17.56
N ILE A 71 5.39 12.06 -18.85
CA ILE A 71 4.16 12.55 -19.45
C ILE A 71 3.15 11.41 -19.22
N LEU A 72 2.23 11.62 -18.29
CA LEU A 72 1.03 10.81 -18.24
C LEU A 72 0.32 11.14 -19.55
N THR A 73 0.15 10.14 -20.42
CA THR A 73 -0.84 10.27 -21.47
C THR A 73 -2.16 10.46 -20.76
N SER A 74 -2.78 11.64 -20.98
CA SER A 74 -4.07 12.00 -20.40
C SER A 74 -5.09 10.90 -20.65
N GLU A 75 -5.05 10.29 -21.82
CA GLU A 75 -5.86 9.14 -22.24
C GLU A 75 -5.72 7.94 -21.29
N LEU A 76 -4.50 7.53 -20.95
CA LEU A 76 -4.28 6.37 -20.09
C LEU A 76 -4.77 6.66 -18.66
N LYS A 77 -4.57 7.90 -18.19
CA LYS A 77 -5.15 8.34 -16.92
C LYS A 77 -6.67 8.25 -16.95
N MET A 78 -7.31 8.76 -18.00
CA MET A 78 -8.77 8.71 -18.16
C MET A 78 -9.28 7.27 -18.20
N LYS A 79 -8.59 6.35 -18.90
CA LYS A 79 -8.93 4.93 -18.94
C LYS A 79 -8.85 4.26 -17.55
N VAL A 80 -7.80 4.55 -16.79
CA VAL A 80 -7.67 4.02 -15.42
C VAL A 80 -8.74 4.61 -14.50
N GLN A 81 -9.03 5.90 -14.62
CA GLN A 81 -10.07 6.55 -13.83
C GLN A 81 -11.45 6.01 -14.16
N SER A 82 -11.79 5.88 -15.44
CA SER A 82 -13.07 5.31 -15.87
C SER A 82 -13.21 3.86 -15.41
N PHE A 83 -12.16 3.05 -15.50
CA PHE A 83 -12.14 1.68 -14.98
C PHE A 83 -12.42 1.63 -13.47
N LEU A 84 -11.75 2.47 -12.68
CA LEU A 84 -11.92 2.50 -11.22
C LEU A 84 -13.24 3.12 -10.77
N GLU A 85 -13.89 3.94 -11.60
CA GLU A 85 -15.18 4.58 -11.30
C GLU A 85 -16.39 3.72 -11.70
N ARG A 86 -16.19 2.61 -12.42
CA ARG A 86 -17.26 1.66 -12.75
C ARG A 86 -17.92 1.10 -11.49
N GLU A 87 -19.18 0.71 -11.62
CA GLU A 87 -20.01 0.23 -10.50
C GLU A 87 -19.57 -1.14 -9.97
N ASP A 88 -18.94 -1.97 -10.82
CA ASP A 88 -18.37 -3.27 -10.44
C ASP A 88 -17.08 -3.12 -9.61
N ASN A 89 -16.31 -2.06 -9.85
CA ASN A 89 -15.02 -1.81 -9.21
C ASN A 89 -15.10 -0.83 -8.04
N SER A 90 -16.20 -0.08 -7.93
CA SER A 90 -16.39 0.92 -6.88
C SER A 90 -17.85 1.17 -6.56
N VAL A 91 -18.13 1.41 -5.29
CA VAL A 91 -19.47 1.72 -4.81
C VAL A 91 -19.53 3.12 -4.21
N THR A 92 -20.62 3.82 -4.48
CA THR A 92 -20.84 5.18 -4.02
C THR A 92 -21.20 5.18 -2.53
N MET A 93 -20.49 5.97 -1.74
CA MET A 93 -20.78 6.11 -0.31
C MET A 93 -22.11 6.85 -0.10
N PRO A 94 -22.97 6.45 0.84
CA PRO A 94 -24.31 7.02 0.98
C PRO A 94 -24.36 8.35 1.77
N GLY A 95 -23.29 8.74 2.46
CA GLY A 95 -23.33 9.87 3.40
C GLY A 95 -23.24 11.24 2.73
N LYS A 96 -24.00 12.23 3.22
CA LYS A 96 -23.88 13.65 2.78
C LYS A 96 -22.49 14.26 3.06
N LYS A 97 -21.78 13.73 4.05
CA LYS A 97 -20.38 14.12 4.38
C LYS A 97 -19.35 13.39 3.52
N ASP A 98 -19.80 12.41 2.73
CA ASP A 98 -18.95 11.63 1.83
C ASP A 98 -18.84 12.29 0.47
N THR A 99 -18.64 13.61 0.44
CA THR A 99 -18.44 14.38 -0.79
C THR A 99 -17.05 15.03 -0.75
N VAL A 100 -16.34 15.05 -1.88
CA VAL A 100 -15.06 15.77 -2.00
C VAL A 100 -15.33 17.25 -2.21
N SER A 101 -14.84 18.09 -1.30
CA SER A 101 -15.15 19.53 -1.26
C SER A 101 -14.81 20.30 -2.53
N LYS A 102 -13.77 19.87 -3.27
CA LYS A 102 -13.27 20.59 -4.45
C LYS A 102 -14.15 20.42 -5.69
N ASP A 103 -14.58 19.19 -5.97
CA ASP A 103 -15.28 18.84 -7.21
C ASP A 103 -16.76 18.49 -6.97
N LYS A 104 -17.23 18.59 -5.71
CA LYS A 104 -18.57 18.15 -5.26
C LYS A 104 -18.93 16.73 -5.71
N LYS A 105 -17.93 15.89 -5.98
CA LYS A 105 -18.11 14.48 -6.33
C LYS A 105 -18.33 13.65 -5.08
N GLN A 106 -19.32 12.76 -5.13
CA GLN A 106 -19.52 11.78 -4.07
C GLN A 106 -18.32 10.83 -4.02
N LYS A 107 -17.86 10.52 -2.81
CA LYS A 107 -16.78 9.59 -2.58
C LYS A 107 -17.27 8.20 -2.98
N LYS A 108 -16.45 7.50 -3.74
CA LYS A 108 -16.62 6.09 -4.05
C LYS A 108 -15.59 5.30 -3.27
N MET A 109 -15.94 4.10 -2.85
CA MET A 109 -15.00 3.17 -2.25
C MET A 109 -14.79 2.01 -3.21
N LEU A 110 -13.54 1.60 -3.39
CA LEU A 110 -13.25 0.43 -4.21
C LEU A 110 -13.93 -0.82 -3.62
N THR A 111 -14.29 -1.77 -4.47
CA THR A 111 -14.86 -3.07 -4.04
C THR A 111 -13.77 -4.03 -3.59
N ASP A 112 -12.58 -3.92 -4.17
CA ASP A 112 -11.44 -4.81 -3.94
C ASP A 112 -10.14 -4.01 -3.77
N TYR A 113 -9.04 -4.68 -3.40
CA TYR A 113 -7.74 -4.05 -3.34
C TYR A 113 -7.27 -3.58 -4.70
N LEU A 114 -6.48 -2.51 -4.65
CA LEU A 114 -5.90 -1.89 -5.81
C LEU A 114 -4.96 -2.81 -6.60
N HIS A 115 -4.40 -3.85 -5.98
CA HIS A 115 -3.55 -4.83 -6.67
C HIS A 115 -4.38 -5.85 -7.47
N ASN A 116 -5.52 -6.29 -6.93
CA ASN A 116 -6.46 -7.16 -7.64
C ASN A 116 -7.11 -6.41 -8.81
N LEU A 117 -7.56 -5.17 -8.55
CA LEU A 117 -8.10 -4.30 -9.60
C LEU A 117 -7.07 -3.97 -10.69
N HIS A 118 -5.79 -3.86 -10.34
CA HIS A 118 -4.71 -3.70 -11.32
C HIS A 118 -4.56 -4.96 -12.18
N ALA A 119 -4.60 -6.16 -11.59
CA ALA A 119 -4.57 -7.41 -12.34
C ALA A 119 -5.78 -7.55 -13.27
N LYS A 120 -7.00 -7.27 -12.77
CA LYS A 120 -8.25 -7.23 -13.56
C LYS A 120 -8.14 -6.23 -14.71
N SER A 121 -7.64 -5.02 -14.45
CA SER A 121 -7.39 -4.00 -15.48
C SER A 121 -6.43 -4.48 -16.58
N CYS A 122 -5.37 -5.21 -16.22
CA CYS A 122 -4.40 -5.76 -17.17
C CYS A 122 -5.00 -6.89 -18.01
N LEU A 123 -5.90 -7.70 -17.44
CA LEU A 123 -6.62 -8.75 -18.16
C LEU A 123 -7.64 -8.17 -19.15
N GLU A 124 -8.39 -7.14 -18.75
CA GLU A 124 -9.35 -6.47 -19.63
C GLU A 124 -8.67 -5.66 -20.75
N ASN A 125 -7.45 -5.18 -20.52
CA ASN A 125 -6.71 -4.34 -21.48
C ASN A 125 -5.30 -4.90 -21.71
N PRO A 126 -5.15 -6.06 -22.38
CA PRO A 126 -3.85 -6.72 -22.55
C PRO A 126 -2.84 -5.87 -23.33
N GLY A 127 -3.31 -4.92 -24.17
CA GLY A 127 -2.46 -3.97 -24.90
C GLY A 127 -1.85 -2.85 -24.03
N VAL A 128 -2.31 -2.68 -22.80
CA VAL A 128 -1.93 -1.55 -21.93
C VAL A 128 -1.05 -2.02 -20.78
N LYS A 129 0.27 -1.86 -20.93
CA LYS A 129 1.25 -2.21 -19.89
C LYS A 129 1.42 -1.07 -18.88
N ILE A 130 0.78 -1.21 -17.71
CA ILE A 130 0.90 -0.25 -16.60
C ILE A 130 1.45 -0.97 -15.37
N SER A 131 2.42 -0.37 -14.68
CA SER A 131 2.88 -0.90 -13.39
C SER A 131 1.87 -0.61 -12.28
N ARG A 132 1.79 -1.50 -11.28
CA ARG A 132 0.90 -1.33 -10.12
C ARG A 132 1.06 0.02 -9.42
N SER A 133 2.30 0.50 -9.27
CA SER A 133 2.59 1.81 -8.68
C SER A 133 2.00 2.95 -9.51
N ARG A 134 2.12 2.88 -10.84
CA ARG A 134 1.61 3.91 -11.75
C ARG A 134 0.09 3.90 -11.81
N PHE A 135 -0.52 2.72 -11.83
CA PHE A 135 -1.98 2.54 -11.71
C PHE A 135 -2.50 3.20 -10.42
N SER A 136 -1.82 2.96 -9.30
CA SER A 136 -2.22 3.51 -8.00
C SER A 136 -2.18 5.05 -7.94
N HIS A 137 -1.20 5.66 -8.61
CA HIS A 137 -1.07 7.12 -8.70
C HIS A 137 -2.09 7.77 -9.64
N MET A 138 -2.68 7.02 -10.57
CA MET A 138 -3.68 7.53 -11.52
C MET A 138 -5.10 7.56 -10.97
N ARG A 139 -5.33 6.86 -9.86
CA ARG A 139 -6.60 6.83 -9.14
C ARG A 139 -7.08 8.25 -8.79
N PRO A 140 -8.36 8.56 -9.03
CA PRO A 140 -8.90 9.87 -8.71
C PRO A 140 -9.11 10.01 -7.19
N GLN A 141 -9.03 11.25 -6.68
CA GLN A 141 -9.05 11.51 -5.23
C GLN A 141 -10.36 11.13 -4.54
N HIS A 142 -11.48 11.17 -5.26
CA HIS A 142 -12.80 10.81 -4.74
C HIS A 142 -13.02 9.28 -4.70
N VAL A 143 -12.16 8.48 -5.32
CA VAL A 143 -12.17 7.02 -5.18
C VAL A 143 -11.22 6.65 -4.05
N LEU A 144 -11.74 6.03 -2.99
CA LEU A 144 -11.03 5.65 -1.77
C LEU A 144 -10.62 4.17 -1.81
N PRO A 145 -9.47 3.80 -1.24
CA PRO A 145 -9.07 2.40 -1.19
C PRO A 145 -9.91 1.68 -0.13
N VAL A 146 -10.11 0.37 -0.31
CA VAL A 146 -10.72 -0.47 0.72
C VAL A 146 -9.84 -0.42 1.98
N ASN A 147 -10.47 -0.21 3.12
CA ASN A 147 -9.83 -0.35 4.42
C ASN A 147 -10.75 -1.14 5.36
N PHE A 148 -10.33 -2.36 5.72
CA PHE A 148 -11.10 -3.29 6.54
C PHE A 148 -11.32 -2.81 7.98
N CYS A 149 -10.49 -1.88 8.47
CA CYS A 149 -10.63 -1.33 9.81
C CYS A 149 -11.59 -0.12 9.88
N ASN A 150 -11.99 0.46 8.74
CA ASN A 150 -12.85 1.64 8.71
C ASN A 150 -14.28 1.30 8.31
N ARG A 151 -15.23 1.97 8.98
CA ARG A 151 -16.69 1.79 8.86
C ARG A 151 -17.21 2.14 7.46
N ASN A 152 -18.30 1.47 7.07
CA ASN A 152 -19.05 1.58 5.80
C ASN A 152 -18.37 0.98 4.56
N THR A 153 -17.57 -0.08 4.73
CA THR A 153 -17.26 -0.97 3.62
C THR A 153 -18.36 -2.04 3.49
N TYR A 154 -18.69 -2.48 2.27
CA TYR A 154 -19.67 -3.55 1.98
C TYR A 154 -19.27 -4.94 2.52
N LEU A 155 -18.22 -5.01 3.34
CA LEU A 155 -17.82 -6.24 4.00
C LEU A 155 -18.78 -6.56 5.14
N CYS A 156 -19.15 -7.84 5.26
CA CYS A 156 -19.99 -8.30 6.35
C CYS A 156 -19.34 -8.01 7.71
N SER A 157 -20.15 -7.88 8.76
CA SER A 157 -19.67 -7.67 10.14
C SER A 157 -18.62 -8.70 10.57
N LYS A 158 -18.70 -9.93 10.03
CA LYS A 158 -17.71 -11.01 10.26
C LYS A 158 -16.32 -10.61 9.77
N HIS A 159 -16.16 -10.20 8.51
CA HIS A 159 -14.87 -9.74 7.97
C HIS A 159 -14.29 -8.53 8.73
N GLN A 160 -15.16 -7.61 9.16
CA GLN A 160 -14.73 -6.47 9.99
C GLN A 160 -14.26 -6.94 11.37
N ASN A 161 -14.94 -7.90 11.99
CA ASN A 161 -14.53 -8.47 13.27
C ASN A 161 -13.20 -9.21 13.16
N VAL A 162 -12.96 -9.97 12.09
CA VAL A 162 -11.65 -10.59 11.82
C VAL A 162 -10.55 -9.52 11.75
N ALA A 163 -10.77 -8.42 11.01
CA ALA A 163 -9.80 -7.34 10.94
C ALA A 163 -9.55 -6.65 12.30
N LEU A 164 -10.58 -6.51 13.14
CA LEU A 164 -10.45 -5.96 14.49
C LEU A 164 -9.72 -6.93 15.44
N ASN A 165 -9.95 -8.23 15.31
CA ASN A 165 -9.21 -9.27 16.03
C ASN A 165 -7.74 -9.27 15.60
N LEU A 166 -7.43 -9.23 14.31
CA LEU A 166 -6.05 -9.11 13.82
C LEU A 166 -5.34 -7.86 14.33
N LYS A 167 -6.09 -6.76 14.51
CA LYS A 167 -5.54 -5.53 15.10
C LYS A 167 -5.14 -5.71 16.56
N THR A 168 -5.81 -6.57 17.32
CA THR A 168 -5.51 -6.79 18.75
C THR A 168 -4.32 -7.73 18.92
N ILE A 169 -4.19 -8.71 18.03
CA ILE A 169 -3.06 -9.64 17.98
C ILE A 169 -1.97 -9.21 16.98
N TYR A 170 -1.92 -7.93 16.60
CA TYR A 170 -1.01 -7.43 15.58
C TYR A 170 0.47 -7.75 15.88
N ASP A 171 0.84 -7.75 17.16
CA ASP A 171 2.19 -8.10 17.63
C ASP A 171 2.63 -9.49 17.14
N VAL A 172 1.67 -10.40 16.98
CA VAL A 172 1.91 -11.78 16.54
C VAL A 172 1.52 -12.00 15.08
N ALA A 173 0.38 -11.44 14.64
CA ALA A 173 -0.11 -11.61 13.28
C ALA A 173 0.72 -10.84 12.23
N GLY A 174 1.32 -9.70 12.62
CA GLY A 174 2.13 -8.85 11.75
C GLY A 174 1.35 -8.12 10.65
N THR A 175 0.04 -8.35 10.52
CA THR A 175 -0.85 -7.67 9.58
C THR A 175 -2.18 -7.31 10.26
N LYS A 176 -2.85 -6.28 9.75
CA LYS A 176 -4.24 -5.91 10.15
C LYS A 176 -5.25 -6.35 9.10
N ASN A 177 -4.76 -6.94 8.03
CA ASN A 177 -5.51 -7.21 6.83
C ASN A 177 -5.87 -8.69 6.78
N PRO A 178 -7.16 -9.06 6.83
CA PRO A 178 -7.59 -10.46 6.83
C PRO A 178 -7.02 -11.25 5.66
N ASP A 179 -7.09 -10.71 4.44
CA ASP A 179 -6.69 -11.45 3.24
C ASP A 179 -5.18 -11.66 3.18
N ASP A 180 -4.38 -10.68 3.63
CA ASP A 180 -2.92 -10.86 3.75
C ASP A 180 -2.57 -11.85 4.86
N PHE A 181 -3.39 -11.97 5.90
CA PHE A 181 -3.18 -12.91 7.00
C PHE A 181 -3.44 -14.34 6.53
N ILE A 182 -4.56 -14.57 5.86
CA ILE A 182 -4.95 -15.87 5.28
C ILE A 182 -3.94 -16.30 4.20
N ALA A 183 -3.47 -15.38 3.36
CA ALA A 183 -2.48 -15.71 2.32
C ALA A 183 -1.10 -16.09 2.89
N LYS A 184 -0.79 -15.70 4.13
CA LYS A 184 0.53 -15.92 4.75
C LYS A 184 0.60 -17.16 5.62
N TYR A 185 -0.49 -17.51 6.29
CA TYR A 185 -0.49 -18.57 7.31
C TYR A 185 -1.53 -19.63 6.98
N TYR A 186 -1.13 -20.89 7.09
CA TYR A 186 -2.06 -22.03 7.05
C TYR A 186 -2.76 -22.21 8.41
N ASP A 187 -3.92 -22.87 8.42
CA ASP A 187 -4.74 -23.07 9.62
C ASP A 187 -3.97 -23.60 10.84
N THR A 188 -3.04 -24.52 10.62
CA THR A 188 -2.18 -25.09 11.69
C THR A 188 -1.24 -24.04 12.31
N GLN A 189 -0.67 -23.17 11.47
CA GLN A 189 0.24 -22.09 11.91
C GLN A 189 -0.51 -20.96 12.62
N ILE A 190 -1.79 -20.74 12.28
CA ILE A 190 -2.64 -19.75 12.95
C ILE A 190 -2.81 -20.11 14.42
N LEU A 191 -3.04 -21.39 14.74
CA LEU A 191 -3.18 -21.85 16.13
C LEU A 191 -1.89 -21.66 16.93
N GLU A 192 -0.74 -21.99 16.35
CA GLU A 192 0.57 -21.76 16.97
C GLU A 192 0.79 -20.28 17.29
N LYS A 193 0.48 -19.39 16.32
CA LYS A 193 0.54 -17.94 16.51
C LYS A 193 -0.40 -17.44 17.60
N LEU A 194 -1.63 -17.94 17.67
CA LEU A 194 -2.56 -17.57 18.74
C LEU A 194 -2.05 -18.00 20.13
N ASN A 195 -1.30 -19.09 20.20
CA ASN A 195 -0.65 -19.55 21.44
C ASN A 195 0.58 -18.72 21.84
N GLU A 196 1.23 -18.02 20.92
CA GLU A 196 2.37 -17.12 21.21
C GLU A 196 1.94 -15.82 21.94
N ILE A 197 0.63 -15.54 22.07
CA ILE A 197 0.14 -14.33 22.74
C ILE A 197 0.56 -14.34 24.23
N SER A 198 1.38 -13.37 24.62
CA SER A 198 1.92 -13.24 25.98
C SER A 198 0.93 -12.68 27.00
N LYS A 199 -0.12 -11.98 26.54
CA LYS A 199 -1.08 -11.29 27.40
C LYS A 199 -2.10 -12.29 27.96
N ALA A 200 -2.20 -12.38 29.28
CA ALA A 200 -3.18 -13.24 29.97
C ALA A 200 -4.64 -12.76 29.77
N ASN A 201 -4.85 -11.44 29.73
CA ASN A 201 -6.13 -10.81 29.44
C ASN A 201 -6.02 -10.01 28.15
N ILE A 202 -6.95 -10.23 27.23
CA ILE A 202 -6.98 -9.58 25.92
C ILE A 202 -8.19 -8.66 25.89
N THR A 203 -7.95 -7.38 25.62
CA THR A 203 -9.00 -6.41 25.30
C THR A 203 -9.12 -6.33 23.79
N TYR A 204 -10.29 -6.70 23.26
CA TYR A 204 -10.55 -6.64 21.83
C TYR A 204 -11.82 -5.87 21.53
N THR A 205 -11.90 -5.35 20.30
CA THR A 205 -13.06 -4.62 19.80
C THR A 205 -13.83 -5.48 18.83
N GLU A 206 -15.14 -5.59 19.00
CA GLU A 206 -16.01 -6.31 18.08
C GLU A 206 -17.23 -5.47 17.72
N TRP A 207 -17.76 -5.68 16.51
CA TRP A 207 -19.09 -5.26 16.16
C TRP A 207 -20.11 -6.23 16.73
N LYS A 208 -20.99 -5.72 17.59
CA LYS A 208 -22.09 -6.49 18.17
C LYS A 208 -23.39 -5.71 18.08
N LYS A 209 -24.51 -6.40 17.87
CA LYS A 209 -25.84 -5.82 18.02
C LYS A 209 -26.13 -5.68 19.51
N GLN A 210 -26.41 -4.45 19.94
CA GLN A 210 -26.81 -4.15 21.30
C GLN A 210 -28.19 -3.51 21.28
N GLU A 211 -29.04 -3.90 22.22
CA GLU A 211 -30.34 -3.28 22.41
C GLU A 211 -30.17 -1.98 23.19
N GLU A 212 -30.64 -0.88 22.60
CA GLU A 212 -30.63 0.44 23.21
C GLU A 212 -31.99 1.08 22.96
N ASN A 213 -32.70 1.42 24.03
CA ASN A 213 -34.04 2.03 23.98
C ASN A 213 -35.03 1.23 23.10
N GLY A 214 -35.03 -0.11 23.23
CA GLY A 214 -35.92 -1.01 22.49
C GLY A 214 -35.60 -1.14 21.00
N LYS A 215 -34.45 -0.65 20.53
CA LYS A 215 -33.99 -0.81 19.15
C LYS A 215 -32.61 -1.46 19.11
N LEU A 216 -32.48 -2.53 18.31
CA LEU A 216 -31.19 -3.18 18.06
C LEU A 216 -30.31 -2.29 17.16
N ARG A 217 -29.14 -1.91 17.67
CA ARG A 217 -28.15 -1.10 16.93
C ARG A 217 -26.81 -1.80 16.94
N TRP A 218 -26.12 -1.75 15.79
CA TRP A 218 -24.72 -2.20 15.71
C TRP A 218 -23.81 -1.17 16.38
N LYS A 219 -22.98 -1.63 17.32
CA LYS A 219 -21.96 -0.81 17.97
C LYS A 219 -20.63 -1.56 18.04
N GLN A 220 -19.55 -0.80 18.08
CA GLN A 220 -18.23 -1.35 18.44
C GLN A 220 -18.16 -1.41 19.97
N VAL A 221 -18.04 -2.62 20.50
CA VAL A 221 -17.94 -2.90 21.93
C VAL A 221 -16.51 -3.35 22.22
N GLN A 222 -15.93 -2.86 23.31
CA GLN A 222 -14.67 -3.35 23.84
C GLN A 222 -14.95 -4.41 24.90
N THR A 223 -14.52 -5.64 24.63
CA THR A 223 -14.70 -6.77 25.53
C THR A 223 -13.33 -7.20 26.06
N LYS A 224 -13.27 -7.51 27.36
CA LYS A 224 -12.07 -8.02 28.02
C LYS A 224 -12.29 -9.49 28.35
N VAL A 225 -11.43 -10.36 27.81
CA VAL A 225 -11.58 -11.81 27.90
C VAL A 225 -10.23 -12.45 28.22
N MET A 226 -10.23 -13.64 28.84
CA MET A 226 -9.00 -14.41 29.06
C MET A 226 -8.45 -14.94 27.73
N LYS A 227 -7.13 -15.17 27.66
CA LYS A 227 -6.48 -15.69 26.44
C LYS A 227 -7.18 -16.94 25.88
N ASN A 228 -7.42 -17.95 26.72
CA ASN A 228 -7.98 -19.23 26.26
C ASN A 228 -9.37 -19.07 25.64
N ASP A 229 -10.21 -18.22 26.23
CA ASP A 229 -11.55 -17.93 25.73
C ASP A 229 -11.51 -17.15 24.41
N PHE A 230 -10.56 -16.22 24.27
CA PHE A 230 -10.34 -15.47 23.03
C PHE A 230 -9.87 -16.39 21.89
N VAL A 231 -8.93 -17.31 22.17
CA VAL A 231 -8.48 -18.31 21.20
C VAL A 231 -9.64 -19.22 20.81
N ALA A 232 -10.40 -19.73 21.78
CA ALA A 232 -11.57 -20.58 21.52
C ALA A 232 -12.66 -19.87 20.72
N MET A 233 -12.82 -18.55 20.88
CA MET A 233 -13.76 -17.76 20.08
C MET A 233 -13.32 -17.70 18.62
N ILE A 234 -12.05 -17.36 18.36
CA ILE A 234 -11.52 -17.27 16.99
C ILE A 234 -11.61 -18.62 16.27
N THR A 235 -11.35 -19.73 16.98
CA THR A 235 -11.39 -21.07 16.35
C THR A 235 -12.80 -21.61 16.16
N LYS A 236 -13.80 -21.14 16.93
CA LYS A 236 -15.20 -21.55 16.80
C LYS A 236 -15.98 -20.73 15.79
N GLU A 237 -15.51 -19.53 15.40
CA GLU A 237 -16.21 -18.73 14.40
C GLU A 237 -16.24 -19.49 13.06
N PRO A 238 -17.43 -19.86 12.56
CA PRO A 238 -17.51 -20.59 11.30
C PRO A 238 -16.99 -19.68 10.18
N VAL A 239 -16.09 -20.25 9.37
CA VAL A 239 -15.67 -19.67 8.08
C VAL A 239 -16.92 -19.21 7.36
N CYS A 240 -16.90 -17.96 6.90
CA CYS A 240 -18.03 -17.33 6.22
C CYS A 240 -18.30 -18.07 4.91
N THR A 241 -19.09 -19.14 4.94
CA THR A 241 -19.73 -19.67 3.74
C THR A 241 -20.72 -18.62 3.27
N ASP A 242 -20.60 -18.23 2.00
CA ASP A 242 -21.40 -17.17 1.39
C ASP A 242 -22.90 -17.44 1.55
N GLU A 243 -23.53 -16.85 2.57
CA GLU A 243 -24.99 -16.82 2.75
C GLU A 243 -25.70 -15.91 1.71
N ASN A 244 -25.02 -15.54 0.63
CA ASN A 244 -25.55 -14.70 -0.45
C ASN A 244 -25.89 -15.47 -1.74
N SER A 245 -25.95 -16.80 -1.73
CA SER A 245 -26.50 -17.57 -2.86
C SER A 245 -28.04 -17.60 -2.90
N GLU A 246 -28.72 -16.98 -1.93
CA GLU A 246 -30.18 -16.90 -1.88
C GLU A 246 -30.66 -15.46 -1.66
N ARG A 247 -30.43 -14.59 -2.64
CA ARG A 247 -31.27 -13.40 -2.89
C ARG A 247 -31.28 -13.04 -4.37
#